data_AF-A0A399Y2F3-F1
#
_entry.id   AF-A0A399Y2F3-F1
#
_cell.length_a   1.000
_cell.length_b   1.000
_cell.length_c   1.000
_cell.angle_alpha   90.00
_cell.angle_beta   90.00
_cell.angle_gamma   90.00
#
_symmetry.space_group_name_H-M   'P 1'
#
loop_
_entity.id
_entity.type
_entity.pdbx_description
1 polymer ?
#
loop_
_entity_poly.entity_id
_entity_poly.type
_entity_poly.pdbx_seq_one_letter_code
_entity_poly.pdbx_strand_id
1 'polypeptide(L)'
;MDISASDVENVTFATAKKGYEPDQVDRFLDNVAATLRGLEDQLRQARARIGELENQSQEATETEEMMRRTLLVAQRASDEAVAEAQAHAREMIATAEAQARDLESQATARANELEGRMHRQRQAFEADIEALKRFHADFRQALQQMISEHADVLHKTGRLAEQLPDLPGGAEAPVKPAQRPASLAPEPRAAEPAPPPAPRPATPDAIPATGPVTADDSGVTAPPEEPRMMPPRPAGADAQRTAPPPPTPGRHAAPEGEERSAPPPPVPAPGVAPASRPATAPD
;
A
#
# COMPACT_ATOMS: atom_id res chain seq x y z
N MET A 1 59.94 25.33 -53.91
CA MET A 1 60.49 24.34 -54.86
C MET A 1 61.74 23.88 -54.17
N ASP A 2 61.62 22.74 -53.51
CA ASP A 2 62.49 22.41 -52.41
C ASP A 2 63.42 21.33 -52.96
N ILE A 3 64.72 21.63 -52.97
CA ILE A 3 65.74 20.77 -53.56
C ILE A 3 65.80 19.50 -52.72
N SER A 4 65.45 18.35 -53.29
CA SER A 4 65.51 17.08 -52.58
C SER A 4 66.95 16.63 -52.41
N ALA A 5 67.22 15.71 -51.48
CA ALA A 5 68.55 15.14 -51.34
C ALA A 5 69.08 14.51 -52.65
N SER A 6 68.21 13.87 -53.44
CA SER A 6 68.56 13.30 -54.74
C SER A 6 68.80 14.35 -55.82
N ASP A 7 68.23 15.54 -55.71
CA ASP A 7 68.58 16.65 -56.60
C ASP A 7 69.99 17.18 -56.27
N VAL A 8 70.36 17.27 -54.98
CA VAL A 8 71.71 17.68 -54.55
C VAL A 8 72.79 16.69 -55.03
N GLU A 9 72.53 15.39 -54.97
CA GLU A 9 73.45 14.33 -55.43
C GLU A 9 73.70 14.34 -56.95
N ASN A 10 72.76 14.87 -57.75
CA ASN A 10 72.85 14.88 -59.22
C ASN A 10 73.26 16.25 -59.81
N VAL A 11 73.55 17.25 -58.98
CA VAL A 11 74.02 18.57 -59.45
C VAL A 11 75.45 18.48 -59.99
N THR A 12 75.66 19.04 -61.18
CA THR A 12 76.98 19.17 -61.81
C THR A 12 77.36 20.64 -61.98
N PHE A 13 78.61 20.98 -61.67
CA PHE A 13 79.13 22.35 -61.73
C PHE A 13 80.17 22.53 -62.84
N ALA A 14 80.16 23.69 -63.50
CA ALA A 14 81.14 24.02 -64.54
C ALA A 14 82.48 24.46 -63.95
N THR A 15 83.58 23.90 -64.44
CA THR A 15 84.94 24.21 -63.95
C THR A 15 85.42 25.59 -64.40
N ALA A 16 85.97 26.39 -63.47
CA ALA A 16 86.48 27.74 -63.73
C ALA A 16 87.96 27.90 -63.36
N LYS A 17 88.69 28.80 -64.04
CA LYS A 17 90.14 29.06 -63.84
C LYS A 17 90.54 29.56 -62.43
N LYS A 18 89.56 30.01 -61.64
CA LYS A 18 89.59 30.17 -60.18
C LYS A 18 88.22 29.72 -59.69
N GLY A 19 88.19 28.79 -58.75
CA GLY A 19 86.96 28.20 -58.20
C GLY A 19 87.23 27.42 -56.93
N TYR A 20 86.19 26.85 -56.34
CA TYR A 20 86.31 25.93 -55.21
C TYR A 20 86.93 24.60 -55.64
N GLU A 21 87.56 23.88 -54.72
CA GLU A 21 88.09 22.53 -54.96
C GLU A 21 86.91 21.54 -55.13
N PRO A 22 86.88 20.73 -56.21
CA PRO A 22 85.83 19.73 -56.41
C PRO A 22 85.63 18.79 -55.21
N ASP A 23 86.70 18.14 -54.73
CA ASP A 23 86.67 17.19 -53.63
C ASP A 23 86.10 17.77 -52.31
N GLN A 24 86.27 19.07 -52.06
CA GLN A 24 85.66 19.76 -50.91
C GLN A 24 84.17 20.06 -51.14
N VAL A 25 83.79 20.42 -52.35
CA VAL A 25 82.39 20.64 -52.73
C VAL A 25 81.62 19.33 -52.63
N ASP A 26 82.13 18.24 -53.21
CA ASP A 26 81.46 16.93 -53.20
C ASP A 26 81.23 16.43 -51.76
N ARG A 27 82.24 16.50 -50.89
CA ARG A 27 82.08 16.19 -49.45
C ARG A 27 81.07 17.10 -48.74
N PHE A 28 80.90 18.34 -49.17
CA PHE A 28 79.87 19.22 -48.62
C PHE A 28 78.47 18.81 -49.13
N LEU A 29 78.34 18.50 -50.42
CA LEU A 29 77.09 17.99 -51.01
C LEU A 29 76.64 16.69 -50.36
N ASP A 30 77.55 15.74 -50.09
CA ASP A 30 77.26 14.50 -49.36
C ASP A 30 76.62 14.77 -47.98
N ASN A 31 77.21 15.71 -47.23
CA ASN A 31 76.70 16.11 -45.91
C ASN A 31 75.35 16.84 -46.00
N VAL A 32 75.16 17.69 -47.03
CA VAL A 32 73.88 18.37 -47.28
C VAL A 32 72.81 17.36 -47.67
N ALA A 33 73.09 16.44 -48.60
CA ALA A 33 72.16 15.38 -49.01
C ALA A 33 71.80 14.46 -47.83
N ALA A 34 72.77 14.06 -47.00
CA ALA A 34 72.51 13.29 -45.78
C ALA A 34 71.62 14.05 -44.78
N THR A 35 71.84 15.36 -44.62
CA THR A 35 71.02 16.21 -43.74
C THR A 35 69.61 16.39 -44.29
N LEU A 36 69.46 16.56 -45.61
CA LEU A 36 68.16 16.66 -46.29
C LEU A 36 67.37 15.36 -46.15
N ARG A 37 67.97 14.18 -46.37
CA ARG A 37 67.30 12.88 -46.14
C ARG A 37 66.82 12.75 -44.68
N GLY A 38 67.66 13.13 -43.71
CA GLY A 38 67.29 13.13 -42.30
C GLY A 38 66.12 14.06 -41.97
N LEU A 39 66.09 15.26 -42.56
CA LEU A 39 64.98 16.21 -42.44
C LEU A 39 63.70 15.69 -43.10
N GLU A 40 63.79 15.15 -44.31
CA GLU A 40 62.65 14.55 -45.05
C GLU A 40 62.02 13.40 -44.25
N ASP A 41 62.83 12.54 -43.62
CA ASP A 41 62.35 11.44 -42.76
C ASP A 41 61.72 11.94 -41.46
N GLN A 42 62.31 12.94 -40.79
CA GLN A 42 61.69 13.59 -39.63
C GLN A 42 60.35 14.24 -40.01
N LEU A 43 60.25 14.88 -41.18
CA LEU A 43 59.04 15.52 -41.67
C LEU A 43 57.97 14.47 -42.03
N ARG A 44 58.36 13.33 -42.62
CA ARG A 44 57.48 12.15 -42.81
C ARG A 44 56.93 11.66 -41.47
N GLN A 45 57.80 11.41 -40.49
CA GLN A 45 57.41 10.90 -39.17
C GLN A 45 56.50 11.89 -38.42
N ALA A 46 56.82 13.19 -38.45
CA ALA A 46 56.01 14.23 -37.83
C ALA A 46 54.61 14.31 -38.48
N ARG A 47 54.52 14.27 -39.82
CA ARG A 47 53.22 14.24 -40.53
C ARG A 47 52.41 12.98 -40.20
N ALA A 48 53.05 11.82 -40.17
CA ALA A 48 52.39 10.57 -39.79
C ALA A 48 51.84 10.64 -38.35
N ARG A 49 52.62 11.19 -37.42
CA ARG A 49 52.20 11.35 -36.02
C ARG A 49 51.10 12.40 -35.85
N ILE A 50 51.12 13.48 -36.62
CA ILE A 50 50.01 14.46 -36.66
C ILE A 50 48.73 13.77 -37.11
N GLY A 51 48.73 13.05 -38.23
CA GLY A 51 47.53 12.34 -38.71
C GLY A 51 47.02 11.28 -37.72
N GLU A 52 47.90 10.58 -37.02
CA GLU A 52 47.51 9.63 -35.96
C GLU A 52 46.85 10.34 -34.76
N LEU A 53 47.40 11.48 -34.32
CA LEU A 53 46.84 12.28 -33.23
C LEU A 53 45.53 12.97 -33.63
N GLU A 54 45.40 13.40 -34.89
CA GLU A 54 44.16 13.95 -35.44
C GLU A 54 43.06 12.89 -35.47
N ASN A 55 43.35 11.66 -35.92
CA ASN A 55 42.41 10.54 -35.88
C ASN A 55 42.01 10.19 -34.44
N GLN A 56 42.96 10.08 -33.51
CA GLN A 56 42.67 9.83 -32.08
C GLN A 56 41.81 10.95 -31.47
N SER A 57 42.04 12.20 -31.85
CA SER A 57 41.20 13.32 -31.42
C SER A 57 39.78 13.24 -32.01
N GLN A 58 39.64 12.84 -33.28
CA GLN A 58 38.33 12.65 -33.92
C GLN A 58 37.54 11.53 -33.22
N GLU A 59 38.13 10.34 -33.07
CA GLU A 59 37.53 9.21 -32.35
C GLU A 59 37.12 9.59 -30.91
N ALA A 60 37.96 10.35 -30.19
CA ALA A 60 37.64 10.86 -28.86
C ALA A 60 36.43 11.81 -28.88
N THR A 61 36.37 12.75 -29.82
CA THR A 61 35.22 13.67 -29.95
C THR A 61 33.93 12.96 -30.37
N GLU A 62 33.98 12.01 -31.30
CA GLU A 62 32.82 11.20 -31.70
C GLU A 62 32.29 10.37 -30.52
N THR A 63 33.20 9.80 -29.73
CA THR A 63 32.85 9.05 -28.53
C THR A 63 32.24 9.96 -27.46
N GLU A 64 32.82 11.14 -27.21
CA GLU A 64 32.25 12.13 -26.26
C GLU A 64 30.84 12.57 -26.71
N GLU A 65 30.65 12.86 -28.00
CA GLU A 65 29.33 13.18 -28.53
C GLU A 65 28.33 12.04 -28.37
N MET A 66 28.75 10.79 -28.63
CA MET A 66 27.90 9.61 -28.44
C MET A 66 27.53 9.42 -26.96
N MET A 67 28.49 9.58 -26.03
CA MET A 67 28.22 9.55 -24.60
C MET A 67 27.25 10.67 -24.19
N ARG A 68 27.46 11.90 -24.67
CA ARG A 68 26.60 13.06 -24.39
C ARG A 68 25.18 12.85 -24.91
N ARG A 69 25.02 12.33 -26.14
CA ARG A 69 23.71 11.96 -26.71
C ARG A 69 23.04 10.87 -25.88
N THR A 70 23.78 9.83 -25.50
CA THR A 70 23.27 8.71 -24.68
C THR A 70 22.82 9.16 -23.30
N LEU A 71 23.61 9.99 -22.61
CA LEU A 71 23.25 10.59 -21.31
C LEU A 71 21.99 11.44 -21.41
N LEU A 72 21.83 12.22 -22.48
CA LEU A 72 20.65 13.06 -22.70
C LEU A 72 19.40 12.20 -22.97
N VAL A 73 19.52 11.11 -23.73
CA VAL A 73 18.43 10.14 -23.92
C VAL A 73 18.08 9.43 -22.61
N ALA A 74 19.06 8.98 -21.84
CA ALA A 74 18.86 8.34 -20.54
C ALA A 74 18.20 9.29 -19.52
N GLN A 75 18.59 10.57 -19.51
CA GLN A 75 17.95 11.60 -18.69
C GLN A 75 16.49 11.79 -19.09
N ARG A 76 16.19 11.98 -20.39
CA ARG A 76 14.80 12.12 -20.86
C ARG A 76 13.94 10.91 -20.50
N ALA A 77 14.46 9.70 -20.71
CA ALA A 77 13.75 8.47 -20.33
C ALA A 77 13.51 8.36 -18.82
N SER A 78 14.43 8.88 -17.99
CA SER A 78 14.27 8.95 -16.54
C SER A 78 13.19 9.98 -16.14
N ASP A 79 13.22 11.17 -16.75
CA ASP A 79 12.22 12.23 -16.51
C ASP A 79 10.81 11.78 -16.96
N GLU A 80 10.71 11.08 -18.09
CA GLU A 80 9.47 10.49 -18.62
C GLU A 80 8.93 9.39 -17.71
N ALA A 81 9.76 8.45 -17.26
CA ALA A 81 9.37 7.40 -16.31
C ALA A 81 8.91 7.98 -14.95
N VAL A 82 9.54 9.06 -14.48
CA VAL A 82 9.09 9.79 -13.27
C VAL A 82 7.75 10.48 -13.51
N ALA A 83 7.54 11.10 -14.67
CA ALA A 83 6.27 11.74 -15.01
C ALA A 83 5.12 10.72 -15.14
N GLU A 84 5.35 9.58 -15.78
CA GLU A 84 4.39 8.48 -15.90
C GLU A 84 4.05 7.88 -14.53
N ALA A 85 5.06 7.57 -13.71
CA ALA A 85 4.84 7.06 -12.35
C ALA A 85 4.05 8.05 -11.47
N GLN A 86 4.30 9.36 -11.61
CA GLN A 86 3.51 10.38 -10.92
C GLN A 86 2.07 10.48 -11.45
N ALA A 87 1.84 10.33 -12.76
CA ALA A 87 0.51 10.32 -13.34
C ALA A 87 -0.29 9.11 -12.84
N HIS A 88 0.28 7.92 -12.92
CA HIS A 88 -0.32 6.68 -12.42
C HIS A 88 -0.59 6.74 -10.90
N ALA A 89 0.33 7.29 -10.11
CA ALA A 89 0.11 7.48 -8.67
C ALA A 89 -1.06 8.43 -8.37
N ARG A 90 -1.23 9.51 -9.14
CA ARG A 90 -2.39 10.42 -9.00
C ARG A 90 -3.70 9.74 -9.40
N GLU A 91 -3.69 8.91 -10.44
CA GLU A 91 -4.84 8.12 -10.86
C GLU A 91 -5.23 7.06 -9.81
N MET A 92 -4.26 6.35 -9.24
CA MET A 92 -4.49 5.42 -8.13
C MET A 92 -5.08 6.12 -6.90
N ILE A 93 -4.60 7.31 -6.54
CA ILE A 93 -5.17 8.09 -5.43
C ILE A 93 -6.59 8.55 -5.77
N ALA A 94 -6.83 9.10 -6.95
CA ALA A 94 -8.15 9.59 -7.36
C ALA A 94 -9.20 8.45 -7.42
N THR A 95 -8.82 7.27 -7.92
CA THR A 95 -9.69 6.09 -7.95
C THR A 95 -9.96 5.52 -6.56
N ALA A 96 -8.93 5.42 -5.70
CA ALA A 96 -9.10 5.00 -4.31
C ALA A 96 -9.98 5.98 -3.51
N GLU A 97 -9.81 7.30 -3.69
CA GLU A 97 -10.69 8.31 -3.07
C GLU A 97 -12.14 8.21 -3.58
N ALA A 98 -12.34 7.97 -4.88
CA ALA A 98 -13.67 7.80 -5.45
C ALA A 98 -14.37 6.55 -4.86
N GLN A 99 -13.65 5.43 -4.75
CA GLN A 99 -14.14 4.20 -4.12
C GLN A 99 -14.43 4.38 -2.63
N ALA A 100 -13.58 5.12 -1.90
CA ALA A 100 -13.81 5.44 -0.49
C ALA A 100 -15.09 6.28 -0.31
N ARG A 101 -15.27 7.34 -1.11
CA ARG A 101 -16.47 8.19 -1.08
C ARG A 101 -17.75 7.41 -1.43
N ASP A 102 -17.70 6.53 -2.43
CA ASP A 102 -18.81 5.64 -2.77
C ASP A 102 -19.15 4.70 -1.60
N LEU A 103 -18.16 4.02 -1.03
CA LEU A 103 -18.34 3.12 0.11
C LEU A 103 -18.90 3.84 1.35
N GLU A 104 -18.42 5.04 1.66
CA GLU A 104 -18.95 5.91 2.72
C GLU A 104 -20.41 6.30 2.45
N SER A 105 -20.75 6.67 1.20
CA SER A 105 -22.12 6.99 0.81
C SER A 105 -23.07 5.79 0.92
N GLN A 106 -22.61 4.60 0.57
CA GLN A 106 -23.38 3.36 0.73
C GLN A 106 -23.52 2.96 2.21
N ALA A 107 -22.48 3.12 3.01
CA ALA A 107 -22.51 2.82 4.44
C ALA A 107 -23.48 3.76 5.18
N THR A 108 -23.41 5.06 4.90
CA THR A 108 -24.32 6.06 5.48
C THR A 108 -25.76 5.87 5.01
N ALA A 109 -25.99 5.55 3.73
CA ALA A 109 -27.33 5.20 3.24
C ALA A 109 -27.92 3.97 3.95
N ARG A 110 -27.15 2.89 4.11
CA ARG A 110 -27.57 1.67 4.84
C ARG A 110 -27.81 1.93 6.33
N ALA A 111 -26.99 2.78 6.96
CA ALA A 111 -27.17 3.19 8.35
C ALA A 111 -28.51 3.94 8.53
N ASN A 112 -28.75 4.97 7.71
CA ASN A 112 -30.00 5.74 7.72
C ASN A 112 -31.23 4.87 7.43
N GLU A 113 -31.12 3.87 6.54
CA GLU A 113 -32.20 2.91 6.27
C GLU A 113 -32.48 2.00 7.49
N LEU A 114 -31.42 1.50 8.13
CA LEU A 114 -31.54 0.67 9.34
C LEU A 114 -32.13 1.47 10.51
N GLU A 115 -31.65 2.68 10.76
CA GLU A 115 -32.20 3.59 11.77
C GLU A 115 -33.67 3.91 11.47
N GLY A 116 -34.02 4.21 10.22
CA GLY A 116 -35.40 4.43 9.80
C GLY A 116 -36.30 3.21 10.01
N ARG A 117 -35.80 1.98 9.80
CA ARG A 117 -36.53 0.73 10.11
C ARG A 117 -36.72 0.56 11.62
N MET A 118 -35.66 0.72 12.42
CA MET A 118 -35.72 0.60 13.88
C MET A 118 -36.63 1.66 14.50
N HIS A 119 -36.62 2.88 13.98
CA HIS A 119 -37.50 3.96 14.43
C HIS A 119 -38.97 3.64 14.15
N ARG A 120 -39.31 3.18 12.93
CA ARG A 120 -40.68 2.74 12.58
C ARG A 120 -41.13 1.56 13.44
N GLN A 121 -40.26 0.57 13.68
CA GLN A 121 -40.57 -0.58 14.53
C GLN A 121 -40.82 -0.17 15.98
N ARG A 122 -40.00 0.74 16.53
CA ARG A 122 -40.21 1.31 17.87
C ARG A 122 -41.54 2.08 17.96
N GLN A 123 -41.88 2.89 16.95
CA GLN A 123 -43.16 3.60 16.91
C GLN A 123 -44.35 2.63 16.88
N ALA A 124 -44.27 1.55 16.09
CA ALA A 124 -45.30 0.51 16.04
C ALA A 124 -45.47 -0.16 17.42
N PHE A 125 -44.38 -0.61 18.04
CA PHE A 125 -44.46 -1.21 19.38
C PHE A 125 -45.00 -0.24 20.45
N GLU A 126 -44.66 1.04 20.42
CA GLU A 126 -45.23 2.02 21.35
C GLU A 126 -46.74 2.19 21.14
N ALA A 127 -47.19 2.24 19.89
CA ALA A 127 -48.62 2.30 19.55
C ALA A 127 -49.37 1.03 19.98
N ASP A 128 -48.79 -0.16 19.78
CA ASP A 128 -49.35 -1.43 20.25
C ASP A 128 -49.43 -1.48 21.79
N ILE A 129 -48.40 -0.98 22.49
CA ILE A 129 -48.38 -0.87 23.95
C ILE A 129 -49.45 0.10 24.44
N GLU A 130 -49.67 1.25 23.79
CA GLU A 130 -50.77 2.14 24.11
C GLU A 130 -52.14 1.49 23.87
N ALA A 131 -52.32 0.81 22.74
CA ALA A 131 -53.56 0.11 22.42
C ALA A 131 -53.88 -0.99 23.45
N LEU A 132 -52.88 -1.77 23.86
CA LEU A 132 -53.02 -2.81 24.88
C LEU A 132 -53.31 -2.23 26.27
N LYS A 133 -52.70 -1.08 26.62
CA LYS A 133 -53.02 -0.35 27.86
C LYS A 133 -54.48 0.14 27.88
N ARG A 134 -54.97 0.70 26.77
CA ARG A 134 -56.39 1.11 26.62
C ARG A 134 -57.31 -0.11 26.75
N PHE A 135 -57.07 -1.17 25.98
CA PHE A 135 -57.84 -2.41 26.05
C PHE A 135 -57.92 -3.00 27.47
N HIS A 136 -56.81 -3.03 28.22
CA HIS A 136 -56.82 -3.51 29.61
C HIS A 136 -57.63 -2.59 30.55
N ALA A 137 -57.58 -1.27 30.36
CA ALA A 137 -58.42 -0.34 31.11
C ALA A 137 -59.92 -0.58 30.82
N ASP A 138 -60.29 -0.66 29.54
CA ASP A 138 -61.65 -0.88 29.08
C ASP A 138 -62.20 -2.25 29.56
N PHE A 139 -61.41 -3.32 29.43
CA PHE A 139 -61.76 -4.66 29.89
C PHE A 139 -61.98 -4.71 31.41
N ARG A 140 -61.16 -3.99 32.19
CA ARG A 140 -61.34 -3.88 33.65
C ARG A 140 -62.63 -3.14 33.99
N GLN A 141 -62.94 -2.05 33.29
CA GLN A 141 -64.18 -1.31 33.48
C GLN A 141 -65.41 -2.16 33.13
N ALA A 142 -65.37 -2.90 32.01
CA ALA A 142 -66.43 -3.82 31.61
C ALA A 142 -66.64 -4.94 32.64
N LEU A 143 -65.57 -5.55 33.16
CA LEU A 143 -65.68 -6.54 34.24
C LEU A 143 -66.25 -5.94 35.52
N GLN A 144 -65.84 -4.73 35.90
CA GLN A 144 -66.37 -4.04 37.09
C GLN A 144 -67.86 -3.71 36.93
N GLN A 145 -68.29 -3.27 35.75
CA GLN A 145 -69.70 -3.06 35.42
C GLN A 145 -70.48 -4.36 35.52
N MET A 146 -70.03 -5.41 34.82
CA MET A 146 -70.67 -6.73 34.84
C MET A 146 -70.79 -7.31 36.26
N ILE A 147 -69.74 -7.21 37.10
CA ILE A 147 -69.79 -7.68 38.49
C ILE A 147 -70.77 -6.84 39.31
N SER A 148 -70.79 -5.52 39.10
CA SER A 148 -71.71 -4.61 39.81
C SER A 148 -73.16 -4.90 39.41
N GLU A 149 -73.45 -5.13 38.13
CA GLU A 149 -74.77 -5.53 37.63
C GLU A 149 -75.24 -6.85 38.24
N HIS A 150 -74.39 -7.88 38.30
CA HIS A 150 -74.71 -9.15 38.95
C HIS A 150 -74.94 -8.99 40.46
N ALA A 151 -74.14 -8.16 41.14
CA ALA A 151 -74.32 -7.85 42.56
C ALA A 151 -75.65 -7.11 42.81
N ASP A 152 -76.02 -6.19 41.92
CA ASP A 152 -77.29 -5.48 41.94
C ASP A 152 -78.49 -6.42 41.77
N VAL A 153 -78.39 -7.38 40.85
CA VAL A 153 -79.42 -8.43 40.64
C VAL A 153 -79.52 -9.33 41.86
N LEU A 154 -78.40 -9.79 42.42
CA LEU A 154 -78.36 -10.61 43.64
C LEU A 154 -78.93 -9.87 44.87
N HIS A 155 -78.68 -8.57 44.98
CA HIS A 155 -79.26 -7.75 46.05
C HIS A 155 -80.78 -7.53 45.84
N LYS A 156 -81.24 -7.39 44.59
CA LYS A 156 -82.68 -7.32 44.25
C LYS A 156 -83.39 -8.65 44.54
N THR A 157 -82.80 -9.79 44.19
CA THR A 157 -83.38 -11.12 44.50
C THR A 157 -83.30 -11.47 45.98
N GLY A 158 -82.24 -11.07 46.68
CA GLY A 158 -82.12 -11.18 48.14
C GLY A 158 -83.23 -10.41 48.87
N ARG A 159 -83.50 -9.15 48.48
CA ARG A 159 -84.65 -8.40 49.02
C ARG A 159 -86.00 -9.06 48.74
N LEU A 160 -86.19 -9.63 47.55
CA LEU A 160 -87.41 -10.38 47.22
C LEU A 160 -87.58 -11.64 48.09
N ALA A 161 -86.46 -12.26 48.52
CA ALA A 161 -86.48 -13.38 49.46
C ALA A 161 -86.77 -12.94 50.92
N GLU A 162 -86.27 -11.79 51.37
CA GLU A 162 -86.59 -11.20 52.69
C GLU A 162 -88.05 -10.72 52.81
N GLN A 163 -88.77 -10.58 51.69
CA GLN A 163 -90.13 -10.03 51.65
C GLN A 163 -91.23 -11.11 51.64
N LEU A 164 -90.88 -12.37 51.89
CA LEU A 164 -91.81 -13.49 52.11
C LEU A 164 -92.02 -13.76 53.61
N PRO A 165 -93.26 -14.03 54.07
CA PRO A 165 -93.50 -14.44 55.46
C PRO A 165 -93.06 -15.90 55.72
N ASP A 166 -92.64 -16.18 56.95
CA ASP A 166 -92.20 -17.51 57.41
C ASP A 166 -93.20 -18.63 57.14
N LEU A 167 -92.70 -19.74 56.60
CA LEU A 167 -93.32 -21.07 56.69
C LEU A 167 -92.24 -22.09 57.10
N PRO A 168 -92.52 -22.98 58.09
CA PRO A 168 -91.48 -23.73 58.76
C PRO A 168 -91.13 -25.07 58.09
N GLY A 169 -89.87 -25.49 58.26
CA GLY A 169 -89.57 -26.89 58.56
C GLY A 169 -89.25 -27.82 57.39
N GLY A 170 -87.95 -27.86 57.03
CA GLY A 170 -87.17 -29.11 56.95
C GLY A 170 -87.60 -30.25 56.00
N ALA A 171 -86.80 -30.46 54.96
CA ALA A 171 -86.54 -31.80 54.41
C ALA A 171 -85.07 -31.89 53.97
N GLU A 172 -84.37 -32.94 54.40
CA GLU A 172 -82.97 -33.20 54.03
C GLU A 172 -82.83 -33.67 52.58
N ALA A 173 -81.58 -33.68 52.11
CA ALA A 173 -81.13 -33.92 50.74
C ALA A 173 -81.61 -35.24 50.09
N PRO A 174 -81.33 -35.40 48.79
CA PRO A 174 -80.29 -36.39 48.50
C PRO A 174 -79.19 -35.88 47.56
N VAL A 175 -77.95 -35.95 48.04
CA VAL A 175 -76.76 -35.97 47.19
C VAL A 175 -76.72 -37.29 46.40
N LYS A 176 -76.62 -37.21 45.07
CA LYS A 176 -76.13 -38.30 44.23
C LYS A 176 -74.99 -37.78 43.33
N PRO A 177 -73.85 -38.50 43.24
CA PRO A 177 -72.68 -38.01 42.51
C PRO A 177 -72.87 -38.18 40.99
N ALA A 178 -72.96 -37.07 40.27
CA ALA A 178 -72.93 -37.06 38.81
C ALA A 178 -71.48 -37.12 38.30
N GLN A 179 -71.22 -38.13 37.47
CA GLN A 179 -69.92 -38.62 37.03
C GLN A 179 -69.08 -37.61 36.23
N ARG A 180 -67.75 -37.77 36.28
CA ARG A 180 -66.82 -37.23 35.26
C ARG A 180 -67.18 -37.82 33.88
N PRO A 181 -67.39 -37.01 32.84
CA PRO A 181 -67.18 -37.47 31.47
C PRO A 181 -65.67 -37.44 31.18
N ALA A 182 -65.01 -38.58 31.35
CA ALA A 182 -63.69 -38.81 30.79
C ALA A 182 -63.83 -39.62 29.49
N SER A 183 -63.38 -39.03 28.38
CA SER A 183 -63.11 -39.69 27.09
C SER A 183 -64.30 -40.27 26.30
N LEU A 184 -64.78 -39.49 25.32
CA LEU A 184 -64.57 -39.94 23.93
C LEU A 184 -63.50 -39.07 23.28
N ALA A 185 -62.66 -39.71 22.47
CA ALA A 185 -61.47 -39.12 21.86
C ALA A 185 -61.81 -38.21 20.67
N PRO A 186 -60.93 -37.25 20.31
CA PRO A 186 -61.05 -36.50 19.06
C PRO A 186 -60.73 -37.40 17.85
N GLU A 187 -61.59 -37.34 16.83
CA GLU A 187 -61.27 -37.89 15.50
C GLU A 187 -60.24 -37.00 14.75
N PRO A 188 -59.56 -37.53 13.72
CA PRO A 188 -58.27 -37.00 13.30
C PRO A 188 -58.32 -35.81 12.32
N ARG A 189 -57.63 -34.74 12.71
CA ARG A 189 -56.69 -33.95 11.89
C ARG A 189 -57.07 -33.68 10.42
N ALA A 190 -57.76 -32.57 10.17
CA ALA A 190 -57.49 -31.71 9.02
C ALA A 190 -56.59 -30.52 9.46
N ALA A 191 -55.85 -29.91 8.54
CA ALA A 191 -54.66 -29.11 8.86
C ALA A 191 -54.92 -27.61 9.13
N GLU A 192 -54.19 -27.07 10.10
CA GLU A 192 -53.87 -25.64 10.23
C GLU A 192 -52.34 -25.50 10.39
N PRO A 193 -51.66 -24.52 9.75
CA PRO A 193 -50.21 -24.55 9.61
C PRO A 193 -49.44 -24.11 10.87
N ALA A 194 -48.26 -24.69 11.07
CA ALA A 194 -47.41 -24.41 12.22
C ALA A 194 -46.65 -23.07 12.09
N PRO A 195 -46.43 -22.33 13.20
CA PRO A 195 -45.49 -21.20 13.24
C PRO A 195 -44.03 -21.71 13.17
N PRO A 196 -43.08 -20.91 12.64
CA PRO A 196 -41.69 -21.31 12.48
C PRO A 196 -40.92 -21.34 13.82
N PRO A 197 -39.93 -22.22 14.00
CA PRO A 197 -39.13 -22.31 15.22
C PRO A 197 -38.02 -21.25 15.28
N ALA A 198 -37.79 -20.71 16.48
CA ALA A 198 -36.60 -19.91 16.78
C ALA A 198 -35.36 -20.81 17.01
N PRO A 199 -34.14 -20.35 16.67
CA PRO A 199 -32.93 -21.15 16.79
C PRO A 199 -32.46 -21.31 18.24
N ARG A 200 -31.86 -22.47 18.56
CA ARG A 200 -31.10 -22.72 19.80
C ARG A 200 -29.60 -22.72 19.50
N PRO A 201 -28.73 -22.34 20.48
CA PRO A 201 -27.30 -22.18 20.24
C PRO A 201 -26.58 -23.52 20.11
N ALA A 202 -25.56 -23.57 19.25
CA ALA A 202 -24.61 -24.67 19.17
C ALA A 202 -23.38 -24.37 20.03
N THR A 203 -22.96 -25.35 20.84
CA THR A 203 -21.62 -25.44 21.45
C THR A 203 -20.84 -26.60 20.81
N PRO A 204 -19.50 -26.56 20.82
CA PRO A 204 -18.69 -27.28 19.83
C PRO A 204 -18.17 -28.67 20.26
N ASP A 205 -17.49 -29.29 19.30
CA ASP A 205 -16.49 -30.37 19.39
C ASP A 205 -16.92 -31.84 19.53
N ALA A 206 -16.57 -32.62 18.48
CA ALA A 206 -15.79 -33.86 18.58
C ALA A 206 -15.62 -34.51 17.18
N ILE A 207 -14.37 -34.75 16.76
CA ILE A 207 -14.00 -35.63 15.62
C ILE A 207 -13.82 -37.07 16.17
N PRO A 208 -14.03 -38.14 15.37
CA PRO A 208 -12.85 -38.84 14.84
C PRO A 208 -13.00 -39.40 13.41
N ALA A 209 -11.87 -39.83 12.85
CA ALA A 209 -11.69 -40.27 11.46
C ALA A 209 -12.19 -41.70 11.17
N THR A 210 -12.47 -42.02 9.90
CA THR A 210 -11.71 -42.97 9.04
C THR A 210 -12.38 -43.20 7.66
N GLY A 211 -11.60 -43.59 6.65
CA GLY A 211 -12.09 -43.91 5.29
C GLY A 211 -12.71 -45.33 5.16
N PRO A 212 -13.02 -45.79 3.94
CA PRO A 212 -11.95 -46.24 3.05
C PRO A 212 -12.14 -45.94 1.53
N VAL A 213 -11.22 -46.52 0.74
CA VAL A 213 -10.90 -46.28 -0.68
C VAL A 213 -11.77 -47.10 -1.66
N THR A 214 -12.07 -46.54 -2.84
CA THR A 214 -12.19 -47.28 -4.11
C THR A 214 -11.66 -46.44 -5.28
N ALA A 215 -10.70 -46.97 -6.05
CA ALA A 215 -10.50 -46.60 -7.47
C ALA A 215 -11.66 -47.23 -8.30
N ASP A 216 -12.07 -46.78 -9.48
CA ASP A 216 -11.34 -46.46 -10.73
C ASP A 216 -12.33 -45.73 -11.71
N ASP A 217 -12.05 -45.22 -12.93
CA ASP A 217 -10.92 -45.26 -13.88
C ASP A 217 -10.96 -43.97 -14.80
N SER A 218 -9.87 -43.69 -15.51
CA SER A 218 -9.67 -42.96 -16.79
C SER A 218 -10.44 -41.68 -17.18
N GLY A 219 -9.65 -40.65 -17.53
CA GLY A 219 -9.82 -40.01 -18.85
C GLY A 219 -9.69 -38.49 -19.00
N VAL A 220 -8.52 -37.87 -18.75
CA VAL A 220 -8.22 -36.51 -19.26
C VAL A 220 -6.79 -36.40 -19.81
N THR A 221 -6.69 -35.79 -21.00
CA THR A 221 -5.49 -35.62 -21.84
C THR A 221 -4.54 -34.52 -21.33
N ALA A 222 -3.23 -34.69 -21.54
CA ALA A 222 -2.18 -33.71 -21.22
C ALA A 222 -1.57 -33.03 -22.49
N PRO A 223 -0.98 -31.83 -22.35
CA PRO A 223 0.09 -31.32 -23.22
C PRO A 223 1.49 -31.29 -22.52
N PRO A 224 2.60 -31.10 -23.26
CA PRO A 224 3.91 -31.66 -22.88
C PRO A 224 4.90 -30.73 -22.13
N GLU A 225 6.04 -31.34 -21.73
CA GLU A 225 7.13 -30.80 -20.90
C GLU A 225 8.13 -29.87 -21.63
N GLU A 226 8.89 -29.07 -20.85
CA GLU A 226 10.34 -28.92 -21.02
C GLU A 226 11.05 -28.68 -19.65
N PRO A 227 12.36 -28.95 -19.51
CA PRO A 227 12.94 -29.45 -18.25
C PRO A 227 13.67 -28.42 -17.38
N ARG A 228 13.77 -28.70 -16.06
CA ARG A 228 14.76 -28.07 -15.17
C ARG A 228 15.50 -29.09 -14.32
N MET A 229 16.82 -29.13 -14.48
CA MET A 229 17.74 -29.94 -13.68
C MET A 229 17.96 -29.32 -12.29
N MET A 230 17.95 -30.18 -11.26
CA MET A 230 18.47 -29.95 -9.90
C MET A 230 19.99 -30.28 -9.86
N PRO A 231 20.80 -30.01 -8.80
CA PRO A 231 20.54 -30.29 -7.37
C PRO A 231 21.21 -29.27 -6.38
N PRO A 232 21.62 -29.62 -5.14
CA PRO A 232 20.77 -29.82 -3.95
C PRO A 232 21.11 -28.89 -2.77
N ARG A 233 20.26 -28.91 -1.72
CA ARG A 233 20.58 -28.36 -0.37
C ARG A 233 21.68 -29.16 0.34
N PRO A 234 22.34 -28.55 1.33
CA PRO A 234 22.36 -29.15 2.67
C PRO A 234 21.76 -28.24 3.75
N ALA A 235 21.63 -28.77 4.97
CA ALA A 235 20.87 -28.18 6.08
C ALA A 235 21.76 -27.65 7.22
N GLY A 236 21.21 -26.81 8.10
CA GLY A 236 21.65 -26.68 9.49
C GLY A 236 21.87 -25.27 10.04
N ALA A 237 21.63 -25.15 11.36
CA ALA A 237 22.06 -24.10 12.30
C ALA A 237 21.36 -22.72 12.30
N ASP A 238 20.57 -22.52 13.36
CA ASP A 238 20.52 -21.35 14.25
C ASP A 238 20.64 -19.91 13.72
N ALA A 239 19.56 -19.13 13.89
CA ALA A 239 19.55 -18.05 14.90
C ALA A 239 18.13 -17.46 15.08
N GLN A 240 17.67 -17.38 16.32
CA GLN A 240 16.53 -16.53 16.66
C GLN A 240 16.94 -15.06 16.50
N ARG A 241 16.17 -14.27 15.75
CA ARG A 241 16.21 -12.81 15.83
C ARG A 241 14.81 -12.24 15.98
N THR A 242 14.53 -11.84 17.22
CA THR A 242 13.34 -11.12 17.65
C THR A 242 13.22 -9.76 16.96
N ALA A 243 11.98 -9.33 16.72
CA ALA A 243 11.67 -8.00 16.24
C ALA A 243 11.95 -6.94 17.33
N PRO A 244 12.37 -5.71 16.96
CA PRO A 244 12.51 -4.61 17.91
C PRO A 244 11.15 -4.00 18.28
N PRO A 245 10.91 -3.60 19.55
CA PRO A 245 9.71 -2.88 19.95
C PRO A 245 9.78 -1.37 19.60
N PRO A 246 8.63 -0.68 19.50
CA PRO A 246 8.58 0.75 19.18
C PRO A 246 8.95 1.65 20.38
N PRO A 247 9.42 2.90 20.14
CA PRO A 247 9.77 3.84 21.20
C PRO A 247 8.52 4.45 21.86
N THR A 248 8.60 4.67 23.18
CA THR A 248 7.56 5.35 23.98
C THR A 248 7.82 6.86 24.10
N PRO A 249 6.77 7.71 24.21
CA PRO A 249 6.92 9.15 24.25
C PRO A 249 7.25 9.68 25.65
N GLY A 250 8.37 10.37 25.80
CA GLY A 250 8.73 11.07 27.04
C GLY A 250 7.94 12.37 27.21
N ARG A 251 7.33 12.60 28.38
CA ARG A 251 6.58 13.83 28.69
C ARG A 251 6.95 14.43 30.05
N HIS A 252 7.66 15.55 29.98
CA HIS A 252 7.85 16.64 30.96
C HIS A 252 8.17 16.37 32.44
N ALA A 253 9.32 16.89 32.87
CA ALA A 253 9.43 17.76 34.03
C ALA A 253 10.41 18.92 33.71
N ALA A 254 10.16 20.11 34.26
CA ALA A 254 10.93 21.35 34.17
C ALA A 254 10.68 22.14 35.49
N PRO A 255 11.17 23.38 35.72
CA PRO A 255 12.20 24.18 35.02
C PRO A 255 13.28 24.78 35.97
N GLU A 256 14.33 25.41 35.42
CA GLU A 256 15.22 26.47 36.00
C GLU A 256 16.40 26.65 35.00
N GLY A 257 16.94 27.82 34.64
CA GLY A 257 16.59 29.24 34.85
C GLY A 257 17.11 30.09 33.65
N GLU A 258 17.09 31.42 33.73
CA GLU A 258 17.40 32.35 32.61
C GLU A 258 18.83 32.26 32.03
N GLU A 259 19.01 32.56 30.72
CA GLU A 259 19.62 33.81 30.25
C GLU A 259 19.71 33.98 28.70
N ARG A 260 19.98 35.21 28.27
CA ARG A 260 19.66 35.86 26.98
C ARG A 260 20.53 35.48 25.77
N SER A 261 19.84 35.31 24.63
CA SER A 261 20.18 35.74 23.26
C SER A 261 21.52 36.48 22.97
N ALA A 262 22.38 35.89 22.12
CA ALA A 262 23.28 36.57 21.17
C ALA A 262 23.83 35.60 20.08
N PRO A 263 24.12 36.04 18.84
CA PRO A 263 24.59 35.18 17.73
C PRO A 263 26.13 35.03 17.65
N PRO A 264 26.66 34.03 16.90
CA PRO A 264 28.11 33.75 16.81
C PRO A 264 28.90 34.71 15.89
N PRO A 265 30.22 34.90 16.11
CA PRO A 265 31.07 35.81 15.34
C PRO A 265 31.61 35.21 14.01
N PRO A 266 32.00 36.05 13.03
CA PRO A 266 32.45 35.62 11.70
C PRO A 266 33.94 35.30 11.57
N VAL A 267 34.27 34.57 10.49
CA VAL A 267 35.60 34.06 10.11
C VAL A 267 36.51 35.18 9.55
N PRO A 268 37.83 35.20 9.85
CA PRO A 268 38.76 36.19 9.27
C PRO A 268 39.29 35.82 7.88
N ALA A 269 39.48 36.84 7.03
CA ALA A 269 40.16 36.77 5.73
C ALA A 269 41.62 37.26 5.83
N PRO A 270 42.54 36.87 4.91
CA PRO A 270 43.97 37.13 5.06
C PRO A 270 44.39 38.55 4.64
N GLY A 271 45.31 39.16 5.39
CA GLY A 271 45.80 40.52 5.15
C GLY A 271 47.31 40.70 5.35
N VAL A 272 48.02 40.80 4.23
CA VAL A 272 49.18 41.68 3.89
C VAL A 272 50.21 42.05 4.99
N ALA A 273 51.50 41.85 4.67
CA ALA A 273 52.66 42.28 5.47
C ALA A 273 52.82 43.82 5.57
N PRO A 274 53.69 44.32 6.49
CA PRO A 274 54.98 44.81 5.98
C PRO A 274 56.21 44.70 6.91
N ALA A 275 57.35 44.40 6.27
CA ALA A 275 58.67 45.03 6.37
C ALA A 275 59.32 45.47 7.72
N SER A 276 60.55 44.95 7.90
CA SER A 276 61.77 45.68 8.32
C SER A 276 62.05 46.04 9.79
N ARG A 277 63.03 45.31 10.37
CA ARG A 277 64.26 45.90 10.97
C ARG A 277 65.36 44.84 11.18
N PRO A 278 66.66 45.14 10.94
CA PRO A 278 67.75 44.20 11.17
C PRO A 278 68.23 44.20 12.63
N ALA A 279 68.70 43.04 13.11
CA ALA A 279 69.31 42.91 14.43
C ALA A 279 70.84 43.12 14.34
N THR A 280 71.37 43.94 15.24
CA THR A 280 72.81 44.10 15.50
C THR A 280 73.08 43.59 16.91
N ALA A 281 74.05 42.69 17.06
CA ALA A 281 74.52 42.19 18.36
C ALA A 281 75.24 43.31 19.15
N PRO A 282 75.37 43.17 20.48
CA PRO A 282 76.67 42.72 20.99
C PRO A 282 76.62 41.78 22.22
N ASP A 283 77.82 41.37 22.66
CA ASP A 283 78.22 40.45 23.74
C ASP A 283 77.84 38.95 23.58
#